data_AF-A0A3S2D6R4-F1
#
_entry.id   AF-A0A3S2D6R4-F1
#
_cell.length_a   1.000
_cell.length_b   1.000
_cell.length_c   1.000
_cell.angle_alpha   90.00
_cell.angle_beta   90.00
_cell.angle_gamma   90.00
#
_symmetry.space_group_name_H-M   'P 1'
#
loop_
_entity.id
_entity.type
_entity.pdbx_description
1 polymer ?
#
loop_
_entity_poly.entity_id
_entity_poly.type
_entity_poly.pdbx_seq_one_letter_code
_entity_poly.pdbx_strand_id
1 'polypeptide(L)'
;MARIVMKFGGTSVADIARIRNVARHVKREVDAGHEVAVVVSAMAGKTNELVGWTREASPMHDAREYDAVVASGEQVTAGLLAITLQNMGVHARSWQGWQIPIKT
;
A
#
# COMPACT_ATOMS: atom_id res chain seq x y z
N MET A 1 16.75 -0.88 -19.43
CA MET A 1 15.94 -1.70 -18.51
C MET A 1 16.63 -1.70 -17.14
N ALA A 2 15.95 -1.23 -16.11
CA ALA A 2 16.47 -1.14 -14.74
C ALA A 2 15.40 -1.61 -13.76
N ARG A 3 15.80 -2.05 -12.56
CA ARG A 3 14.89 -2.41 -11.46
C ARG A 3 14.72 -1.22 -10.52
N ILE A 4 13.49 -0.75 -10.37
CA ILE A 4 13.17 0.44 -9.58
C ILE A 4 12.22 0.06 -8.46
N VAL A 5 12.54 0.49 -7.24
CA VAL A 5 11.61 0.45 -6.11
C VAL A 5 11.09 1.86 -5.85
N MET A 6 9.78 2.06 -5.98
CA MET A 6 9.13 3.34 -5.73
C MET A 6 8.35 3.24 -4.42
N LYS A 7 8.65 4.11 -3.45
CA LYS A 7 7.91 4.16 -2.18
C LYS A 7 7.05 5.41 -2.09
N PHE A 8 5.77 5.23 -1.74
CA PHE A 8 4.82 6.32 -1.54
C PHE A 8 4.29 6.32 -0.10
N GLY A 9 4.38 7.46 0.59
CA GLY A 9 3.86 7.63 1.95
C GLY A 9 2.36 7.93 1.97
N GLY A 10 1.75 7.89 3.16
CA GLY A 10 0.29 8.03 3.31
C GLY A 10 -0.30 9.30 2.71
N THR A 11 0.42 10.42 2.74
CA THR A 11 0.00 11.69 2.09
C THR A 11 0.01 11.62 0.56
N SER A 12 0.85 10.76 -0.04
CA SER A 12 0.87 10.50 -1.47
C SER A 12 -0.27 9.60 -1.95
N VAL A 13 -0.94 8.90 -1.02
CA VAL A 13 -2.02 7.95 -1.30
C VAL A 13 -3.26 8.25 -0.45
N ALA A 14 -3.44 9.50 -0.01
CA ALA A 14 -4.48 9.87 0.96
C ALA A 14 -5.91 9.72 0.42
N ASP A 15 -6.09 9.70 -0.89
CA ASP A 15 -7.38 9.57 -1.56
C ASP A 15 -7.19 8.94 -2.95
N ILE A 16 -8.30 8.61 -3.63
CA ILE A 16 -8.28 7.96 -4.94
C ILE A 16 -7.64 8.86 -6.01
N ALA A 17 -7.80 10.19 -5.94
CA ALA A 17 -7.19 11.09 -6.91
C ALA A 17 -5.66 11.09 -6.79
N ARG A 18 -5.15 11.04 -5.57
CA ARG A 18 -3.73 10.88 -5.25
C ARG A 18 -3.19 9.51 -5.64
N ILE A 19 -3.96 8.43 -5.42
CA ILE A 19 -3.61 7.09 -5.91
C ILE A 19 -3.50 7.08 -7.44
N ARG A 20 -4.42 7.73 -8.19
CA ARG A 20 -4.27 7.91 -9.64
C ARG A 20 -3.02 8.69 -10.02
N ASN A 21 -2.63 9.69 -9.22
CA ASN A 21 -1.39 10.42 -9.44
C ASN A 21 -0.17 9.51 -9.27
N VAL A 22 -0.12 8.73 -8.20
CA VAL A 22 0.91 7.71 -7.97
C VAL A 22 0.96 6.71 -9.12
N ALA A 23 -0.19 6.19 -9.55
CA ALA A 23 -0.27 5.25 -10.67
C ALA A 23 0.28 5.84 -11.98
N ARG A 24 0.08 7.14 -12.24
CA ARG A 24 0.70 7.84 -13.38
C ARG A 24 2.22 7.87 -13.31
N HIS A 25 2.80 8.10 -12.12
CA HIS A 25 4.25 8.03 -11.94
C HIS A 25 4.79 6.61 -12.18
N VAL A 26 4.14 5.59 -11.61
CA VAL A 26 4.52 4.19 -11.81
C VAL A 26 4.42 3.79 -13.28
N LYS A 27 3.31 4.11 -13.95
CA LYS A 27 3.11 3.83 -15.38
C LYS A 27 4.21 4.46 -16.23
N ARG A 28 4.63 5.70 -15.92
CA ARG A 28 5.72 6.35 -16.66
C ARG A 28 7.00 5.53 -16.65
N GLU A 29 7.37 4.98 -15.50
CA GLU A 29 8.59 4.16 -15.37
C GLU A 29 8.43 2.79 -16.07
N VAL A 30 7.24 2.19 -16.00
CA VAL A 30 6.92 0.96 -16.74
C VAL A 30 6.97 1.19 -18.25
N ASP A 31 6.38 2.27 -18.75
CA ASP A 31 6.37 2.64 -20.17
C ASP A 31 7.79 2.96 -20.69
N ALA A 32 8.70 3.41 -19.82
CA ALA A 32 10.12 3.58 -20.11
C ALA A 32 10.92 2.25 -20.14
N GLY A 33 10.26 1.11 -19.92
CA GLY A 33 10.87 -0.22 -19.96
C GLY A 33 11.62 -0.61 -18.68
N HIS A 34 11.23 -0.04 -17.53
CA HIS A 34 11.76 -0.43 -16.22
C HIS A 34 10.91 -1.54 -15.58
N GLU A 35 11.56 -2.40 -14.80
CA GLU A 35 10.89 -3.34 -13.90
C GLU A 35 10.62 -2.61 -12.58
N VAL A 36 9.35 -2.43 -12.23
CA VAL A 36 8.96 -1.57 -11.10
C VAL A 36 8.31 -2.37 -9.98
N ALA A 37 8.85 -2.26 -8.78
CA ALA A 37 8.21 -2.66 -7.54
C ALA A 37 7.72 -1.42 -6.78
N VAL A 38 6.51 -1.46 -6.24
CA VAL A 38 5.92 -0.31 -5.53
C VAL A 38 5.62 -0.69 -4.09
N VAL A 39 6.06 0.17 -3.16
CA VAL A 39 5.77 0.05 -1.73
C VAL A 39 4.87 1.23 -1.32
N VAL A 40 3.74 0.93 -0.68
CA VAL A 40 2.79 1.94 -0.21
C VAL A 40 2.58 1.81 1.29
N SER A 41 2.43 2.93 1.97
CA SER A 41 1.88 2.97 3.33
C SER A 41 0.35 2.97 3.29
N ALA A 42 -0.31 2.79 4.43
CA ALA A 42 -1.74 3.09 4.54
C ALA A 42 -2.07 4.54 4.11
N MET A 43 -3.31 4.76 3.64
CA MET A 43 -3.85 6.09 3.34
C MET A 43 -3.73 7.01 4.56
N ALA A 44 -3.50 8.32 4.34
CA ALA A 44 -3.31 9.29 5.43
C ALA A 44 -4.44 9.23 6.47
N GLY A 45 -4.07 9.20 7.76
CA GLY A 45 -5.00 9.09 8.87
C GLY A 45 -5.48 7.67 9.18
N LYS A 46 -5.40 6.73 8.23
CA LYS A 46 -5.99 5.39 8.38
C LYS A 46 -5.31 4.54 9.45
N THR A 47 -3.98 4.60 9.54
CA THR A 47 -3.24 3.94 10.63
C THR A 47 -3.68 4.44 12.00
N ASN A 48 -3.86 5.77 12.18
CA ASN A 48 -4.29 6.33 13.46
C ASN A 48 -5.70 5.91 13.83
N GLU A 49 -6.61 5.84 12.85
CA GLU A 49 -7.97 5.32 13.04
C GLU A 49 -7.95 3.85 13.50
N LEU A 50 -7.21 2.99 12.79
CA LEU A 50 -7.07 1.57 13.12
C LEU A 50 -6.46 1.36 14.52
N VAL A 51 -5.41 2.12 14.86
CA VAL A 51 -4.82 2.12 16.20
C VAL A 51 -5.82 2.59 17.25
N GLY A 52 -6.62 3.61 16.94
CA GLY A 52 -7.72 4.07 17.80
C GLY A 52 -8.68 2.94 18.13
N TRP A 53 -9.16 2.21 17.12
CA TRP A 53 -10.06 1.07 17.31
C TRP A 53 -9.45 -0.05 18.14
N THR A 54 -8.18 -0.40 17.93
CA THR A 54 -7.54 -1.43 18.76
C THR A 54 -7.58 -1.06 20.25
N ARG A 55 -7.24 0.19 20.58
CA ARG A 55 -7.23 0.70 21.96
C ARG A 55 -8.63 0.81 22.57
N GLU A 56 -9.62 1.19 21.75
CA GLU A 56 -11.02 1.27 22.17
C GLU A 56 -11.60 -0.13 22.41
N ALA A 57 -11.25 -1.10 21.56
CA ALA A 57 -11.67 -2.49 21.72
C ALA A 57 -11.11 -3.13 22.99
N SER A 58 -9.85 -2.85 23.33
CA SER A 58 -9.26 -3.17 24.63
C SER A 58 -7.97 -2.39 24.87
N PRO A 59 -7.78 -1.69 26.01
CA PRO A 59 -6.50 -1.06 26.33
C PRO A 59 -5.32 -2.05 26.46
N MET A 60 -5.60 -3.34 26.72
CA MET A 60 -4.63 -4.42 26.78
C MET A 60 -5.05 -5.54 25.82
N HIS A 61 -4.34 -5.68 24.71
CA HIS A 61 -4.66 -6.63 23.66
C HIS A 61 -3.40 -7.35 23.17
N ASP A 62 -3.58 -8.51 22.55
CA ASP A 62 -2.49 -9.29 21.94
C ASP A 62 -1.85 -8.50 20.78
N ALA A 63 -0.52 -8.50 20.72
CA ALA A 63 0.22 -7.79 19.68
C ALA A 63 -0.06 -8.32 18.27
N ARG A 64 -0.37 -9.61 18.13
CA ARG A 64 -0.66 -10.24 16.83
C ARG A 64 -1.96 -9.71 16.23
N GLU A 65 -2.97 -9.50 17.07
CA GLU A 65 -4.26 -8.94 16.63
C GLU A 65 -4.12 -7.44 16.31
N TYR A 66 -3.30 -6.72 17.08
CA TYR A 66 -2.92 -5.34 16.75
C TYR A 66 -2.28 -5.26 15.35
N ASP A 67 -1.28 -6.11 15.08
CA ASP A 67 -0.59 -6.15 13.78
C ASP A 67 -1.55 -6.52 12.64
N ALA A 68 -2.47 -7.47 12.86
CA ALA A 68 -3.48 -7.86 11.88
C ALA A 68 -4.40 -6.69 11.52
N VAL A 69 -4.84 -5.92 12.51
CA VAL A 69 -5.72 -4.76 12.31
C VAL A 69 -4.95 -3.63 11.62
N VAL A 70 -3.79 -3.24 12.12
CA VAL A 70 -3.04 -2.09 11.60
C VAL A 70 -2.55 -2.34 10.17
N ALA A 71 -2.04 -3.55 9.88
CA ALA A 71 -1.56 -3.90 8.54
C ALA A 71 -2.67 -3.88 7.47
N SER A 72 -3.95 -3.97 7.86
CA SER A 72 -5.07 -3.89 6.90
C SER A 72 -5.09 -2.56 6.13
N GLY A 73 -4.57 -1.47 6.70
CA GLY A 73 -4.47 -0.18 6.04
C GLY A 73 -3.57 -0.21 4.80
N GLU A 74 -2.40 -0.83 4.90
CA GLU A 74 -1.50 -1.07 3.77
C GLU A 74 -2.13 -2.03 2.76
N GLN A 75 -2.81 -3.09 3.22
CA GLN A 75 -3.44 -4.08 2.34
C GLN A 75 -4.47 -3.43 1.40
N VAL A 76 -5.33 -2.56 1.95
CA VAL A 76 -6.32 -1.77 1.19
C VAL A 76 -5.63 -0.88 0.17
N THR A 77 -4.60 -0.14 0.60
CA THR A 77 -3.91 0.83 -0.27
C THR A 77 -3.20 0.14 -1.43
N ALA A 78 -2.54 -0.99 -1.17
CA ALA A 78 -1.88 -1.80 -2.20
C ALA A 78 -2.89 -2.34 -3.22
N GLY A 79 -4.05 -2.83 -2.76
CA GLY A 79 -5.13 -3.30 -3.63
C GLY A 79 -5.70 -2.19 -4.52
N LEU A 80 -5.99 -1.01 -3.93
CA LEU A 80 -6.51 0.15 -4.67
C LEU A 80 -5.52 0.64 -5.74
N LEU A 81 -4.23 0.69 -5.42
CA LEU A 81 -3.21 1.06 -6.40
C LEU A 81 -3.13 0.03 -7.53
N ALA A 82 -3.17 -1.27 -7.21
CA ALA A 82 -3.14 -2.33 -8.23
C ALA A 82 -4.35 -2.24 -9.18
N ILE A 83 -5.57 -2.07 -8.66
CA ILE A 83 -6.77 -1.85 -9.47
C ILE A 83 -6.62 -0.61 -10.36
N THR A 84 -6.09 0.48 -9.81
CA THR A 84 -5.88 1.73 -10.56
C THR A 84 -4.89 1.55 -11.70
N LEU A 85 -3.78 0.83 -11.47
CA LEU A 85 -2.79 0.50 -12.49
C LEU A 85 -3.36 -0.40 -13.58
N GLN A 86 -4.11 -1.43 -13.20
CA GLN A 86 -4.80 -2.31 -14.15
C GLN A 86 -5.75 -1.53 -15.05
N ASN A 87 -6.54 -0.61 -14.48
CA ASN A 87 -7.42 0.28 -15.24
C ASN A 87 -6.66 1.20 -16.21
N MET A 88 -5.36 1.44 -15.96
CA MET A 88 -4.46 2.21 -16.85
C MET A 88 -3.66 1.33 -17.82
N GLY A 89 -4.03 0.04 -17.94
CA GLY A 89 -3.37 -0.91 -18.84
C GLY A 89 -2.02 -1.42 -18.34
N VAL A 90 -1.67 -1.20 -17.07
CA VAL A 90 -0.44 -1.73 -16.47
C VAL A 90 -0.75 -3.07 -15.78
N HIS A 91 -0.05 -4.13 -16.18
CA HIS A 91 -0.16 -5.43 -15.53
C HIS A 91 0.40 -5.37 -14.10
N ALA A 92 -0.48 -5.24 -13.12
CA ALA A 92 -0.13 -5.07 -11.71
C ALA A 92 -0.95 -6.00 -10.82
N ARG A 93 -0.39 -6.39 -9.67
CA ARG A 93 -1.10 -7.07 -8.58
C ARG A 93 -0.55 -6.61 -7.24
N SER A 94 -1.37 -6.63 -6.21
CA SER A 94 -0.91 -6.40 -4.84
C SER A 94 -0.25 -7.65 -4.27
N TRP A 95 0.65 -7.41 -3.32
CA TRP A 95 1.30 -8.43 -2.51
C TRP A 95 1.29 -7.96 -1.07
N GLN A 96 0.91 -8.85 -0.17
CA GLN A 96 0.98 -8.62 1.27
C GLN A 96 2.29 -9.15 1.83
N GLY A 97 2.70 -8.62 2.99
CA GLY A 97 3.96 -9.00 3.64
C GLY A 97 4.15 -10.52 3.75
N TRP A 98 3.10 -11.27 4.12
CA TRP A 98 3.12 -12.73 4.27
C TRP A 98 3.16 -13.52 2.95
N GLN A 99 2.86 -12.89 1.81
CA GLN A 99 2.94 -13.50 0.47
C GLN A 99 4.35 -13.40 -0.12
N ILE A 100 5.21 -12.61 0.52
CA ILE A 100 6.62 -12.39 0.17
C ILE A 100 7.43 -12.93 1.36
N PRO A 101 8.60 -13.57 1.17
CA PRO A 101 9.38 -14.11 2.28
C PRO A 101 10.13 -13.03 3.10
N ILE A 102 9.41 -11.99 3.55
CA ILE A 102 9.94 -10.97 4.48
C ILE A 102 9.85 -11.58 5.88
N LYS A 103 11.02 -11.94 6.44
CA LYS A 103 11.14 -12.45 7.81
C LYS A 103 11.49 -11.30 8.75
N THR A 104 10.75 -11.19 9.85
CA THR A 104 10.89 -10.18 10.90
C THR A 104 11.25 -10.84 12.23
#